data_AF-A0A5N8HBG7-F1
#
_entry.id   AF-A0A5N8HBG7-F1
#
_cell.length_a   1.000
_cell.length_b   1.000
_cell.length_c   1.000
_cell.angle_alpha   90.00
_cell.angle_beta   90.00
_cell.angle_gamma   90.00
#
_symmetry.space_group_name_H-M   'P 1'
#
loop_
_entity.id
_entity.type
_entity.pdbx_description
1 polymer ?
#
loop_
_entity_poly.entity_id
_entity_poly.type
_entity_poly.pdbx_seq_one_letter_code
_entity_poly.pdbx_strand_id
1 'polypeptide(L)'
;MWVAMTELISFSDLPSSLAGLHKKAKREAWKTRLKPGVKGKVLECEIGALPLTVQQAVRERYALQLMTQKADESPAPVVTKARRSSAVVDAVEAYRGSPQLMLERLNALTENQRQVADARIAIVSEVLKVAQQPGFSCAKAIRFIVDNLARSQLDERIVAMVETANAKKGNSRALSEIT
;
A
#
# COMPACT_ATOMS: atom_id res chain seq x y z
N MET A 1 -3.63 2.82 -15.79
CA MET A 1 -4.68 2.15 -15.00
C MET A 1 -6.03 2.61 -15.49
N TRP A 2 -7.00 1.71 -15.53
CA TRP A 2 -8.37 1.96 -16.00
C TRP A 2 -9.34 1.76 -14.84
N VAL A 3 -10.42 2.54 -14.80
CA VAL A 3 -11.45 2.47 -13.77
C VAL A 3 -12.82 2.36 -14.41
N ALA A 4 -13.69 1.50 -13.87
CA ALA A 4 -15.05 1.37 -14.37
C ALA A 4 -15.85 2.64 -14.08
N MET A 5 -16.66 3.10 -15.04
CA MET A 5 -17.47 4.31 -14.86
C MET A 5 -18.48 4.17 -13.70
N THR A 6 -18.86 2.94 -13.35
CA THR A 6 -19.69 2.62 -12.17
C THR A 6 -19.01 2.93 -10.84
N GLU A 7 -17.70 2.87 -10.77
CA GLU A 7 -16.94 3.18 -9.55
C GLU A 7 -16.77 4.68 -9.35
N LEU A 8 -16.94 5.45 -10.44
CA LEU A 8 -16.77 6.90 -10.44
C LEU A 8 -18.00 7.68 -9.95
N ILE A 9 -19.16 7.03 -9.91
CA ILE A 9 -20.43 7.67 -9.53
C ILE A 9 -20.42 8.14 -8.06
N SER A 10 -19.55 7.54 -7.23
CA SER A 10 -19.43 7.85 -5.80
C SER A 10 -18.59 9.10 -5.49
N PHE A 11 -17.97 9.75 -6.48
CA PHE A 11 -17.16 10.95 -6.26
C PHE A 11 -17.99 12.22 -6.41
N SER A 12 -17.89 13.13 -5.43
CA SER A 12 -18.65 14.39 -5.38
C SER A 12 -18.39 15.32 -6.56
N ASP A 13 -17.17 15.28 -7.12
CA ASP A 13 -16.75 16.13 -8.24
C ASP A 13 -17.30 15.66 -9.60
N LEU A 14 -17.99 14.50 -9.60
CA LEU A 14 -18.52 13.85 -10.78
C LEU A 14 -20.05 13.76 -10.75
N PRO A 15 -20.70 13.66 -11.91
CA PRO A 15 -22.12 13.38 -11.98
C PRO A 15 -22.45 12.09 -11.22
N SER A 16 -23.43 12.17 -10.31
CA SER A 16 -23.94 11.04 -9.52
C SER A 16 -24.81 10.06 -10.31
N SER A 17 -24.86 10.20 -11.65
CA SER A 17 -25.54 9.26 -12.54
C SER A 17 -24.60 8.80 -13.66
N LEU A 18 -24.67 7.52 -14.01
CA LEU A 18 -23.91 6.95 -15.13
C LEU A 18 -24.15 7.69 -16.45
N ALA A 19 -25.41 8.03 -16.72
CA ALA A 19 -25.76 8.78 -17.94
C ALA A 19 -25.12 10.17 -17.96
N GLY A 20 -25.13 10.89 -16.85
CA GLY A 20 -24.45 12.18 -16.71
C GLY A 20 -22.94 12.05 -16.87
N LEU A 21 -22.36 11.00 -16.30
CA LEU A 21 -20.94 10.72 -16.40
C LEU A 21 -20.51 10.38 -17.83
N HIS A 22 -21.28 9.57 -18.56
CA HIS A 22 -21.05 9.30 -19.98
C HIS A 22 -21.09 10.59 -20.82
N LYS A 23 -22.06 11.48 -20.55
CA LYS A 23 -22.16 12.78 -21.22
C LYS A 23 -20.94 13.66 -20.92
N LYS A 24 -20.50 13.72 -19.65
CA LYS A 24 -19.31 14.46 -19.24
C LYS A 24 -18.04 13.91 -19.90
N ALA A 25 -17.85 12.59 -19.88
CA ALA A 25 -16.72 11.91 -20.50
C ALA A 25 -16.64 12.21 -22.02
N LYS A 26 -17.77 12.21 -22.72
CA LYS A 26 -17.83 12.59 -24.13
C LYS A 26 -17.49 14.07 -24.35
N ARG A 27 -18.04 14.96 -23.51
CA ARG A 27 -17.81 16.42 -23.58
C ARG A 27 -16.34 16.79 -23.33
N GLU A 28 -15.71 16.12 -22.38
CA GLU A 28 -14.31 16.35 -21.97
C GLU A 28 -13.32 15.42 -22.68
N ALA A 29 -13.80 14.69 -23.71
CA ALA A 29 -13.00 13.77 -24.53
C ALA A 29 -12.14 12.80 -23.72
N TRP A 30 -12.68 12.27 -22.62
CA TRP A 30 -11.96 11.30 -21.79
C TRP A 30 -11.65 10.04 -22.60
N LYS A 31 -10.47 9.47 -22.37
CA LYS A 31 -10.09 8.21 -23.00
C LYS A 31 -10.85 7.07 -22.35
N THR A 32 -11.76 6.46 -23.12
CA THR A 32 -12.62 5.35 -22.66
C THR A 32 -12.38 4.07 -23.46
N ARG A 33 -12.59 2.91 -22.84
CA ARG A 33 -12.58 1.60 -23.50
C ARG A 33 -13.65 0.68 -22.91
N LEU A 34 -14.11 -0.31 -23.66
CA LEU A 34 -14.90 -1.40 -23.08
C LEU A 34 -13.97 -2.37 -22.33
N LYS A 35 -14.40 -2.83 -21.15
CA LYS A 35 -13.65 -3.80 -20.35
C LYS A 35 -13.53 -5.13 -21.12
N PRO A 36 -12.30 -5.59 -21.44
CA PRO A 36 -12.13 -6.83 -22.18
C PRO A 36 -12.50 -8.04 -21.29
N GLY A 37 -13.05 -9.08 -21.91
CA GLY A 37 -13.27 -10.38 -21.25
C GLY A 37 -14.49 -10.46 -20.30
N VAL A 38 -15.34 -9.42 -20.24
CA VAL A 38 -16.54 -9.43 -19.39
C VAL A 38 -17.80 -9.61 -20.25
N LYS A 39 -18.72 -10.49 -19.80
CA LYS A 39 -20.07 -10.60 -20.38
C LYS A 39 -20.86 -9.33 -20.04
N GLY A 40 -20.81 -8.34 -20.93
CA GLY A 40 -21.55 -7.07 -20.80
C GLY A 40 -20.81 -5.87 -21.38
N LYS A 41 -21.50 -4.74 -21.52
CA LYS A 41 -20.91 -3.47 -21.98
C LYS A 41 -20.46 -2.62 -20.79
N VAL A 42 -19.39 -3.05 -20.11
CA VAL A 42 -18.79 -2.26 -19.03
C VAL A 42 -17.80 -1.27 -19.64
N LEU A 43 -18.09 0.02 -19.49
CA LEU A 43 -17.23 1.11 -19.96
C LEU A 43 -16.22 1.49 -18.86
N GLU A 44 -14.94 1.54 -19.22
CA GLU A 44 -13.85 2.01 -18.39
C GLU A 44 -13.29 3.31 -18.93
N CYS A 45 -12.75 4.16 -18.06
CA CYS A 45 -11.96 5.32 -18.45
C CYS A 45 -10.53 5.22 -17.93
N GLU A 46 -9.60 5.84 -18.64
CA GLU A 46 -8.22 5.96 -18.20
C GLU A 46 -8.16 6.95 -17.02
N ILE A 47 -7.51 6.55 -15.92
CA ILE A 47 -7.42 7.41 -14.74
C ILE A 47 -6.76 8.76 -15.08
N GLY A 48 -5.77 8.78 -15.97
CA GLY A 48 -5.07 10.02 -16.35
C GLY A 48 -5.95 11.09 -17.01
N ALA A 49 -7.11 10.70 -17.54
CA ALA A 49 -8.05 11.63 -18.17
C ALA A 49 -9.02 12.30 -17.16
N LEU A 50 -9.01 11.87 -15.89
CA LEU A 50 -9.90 12.37 -14.85
C LEU A 50 -9.34 13.63 -14.16
N PRO A 51 -10.18 14.44 -13.49
CA PRO A 51 -9.69 15.52 -12.61
C PRO A 51 -8.73 15.01 -11.54
N LEU A 52 -7.73 15.80 -11.17
CA LEU A 52 -6.65 15.36 -10.26
C LEU A 52 -7.16 14.85 -8.90
N THR A 53 -8.20 15.48 -8.36
CA THR A 53 -8.87 15.06 -7.11
C THR A 53 -9.44 13.65 -7.23
N VAL A 54 -10.16 13.38 -8.31
CA VAL A 54 -10.71 12.06 -8.63
C VAL A 54 -9.60 11.04 -8.88
N GLN A 55 -8.53 11.43 -9.59
CA GLN A 55 -7.38 10.53 -9.81
C GLN A 55 -6.78 10.05 -8.49
N GLN A 56 -6.57 10.97 -7.55
CA GLN A 56 -6.01 10.67 -6.25
C GLN A 56 -6.94 9.75 -5.47
N ALA A 57 -8.23 10.10 -5.38
CA ALA A 57 -9.20 9.34 -4.61
C ALA A 57 -9.42 7.92 -5.18
N VAL A 58 -9.40 7.73 -6.50
CA VAL A 58 -9.46 6.39 -7.12
C VAL A 58 -8.21 5.57 -6.77
N ARG A 59 -7.02 6.16 -6.84
CA ARG A 59 -5.76 5.48 -6.48
C ARG A 59 -5.73 5.06 -5.01
N GLU A 60 -6.20 5.92 -4.12
CA GLU A 60 -6.28 5.67 -2.67
C GLU A 60 -7.27 4.54 -2.36
N ARG A 61 -8.46 4.58 -2.97
CA ARG A 61 -9.46 3.51 -2.84
C ARG A 61 -8.89 2.16 -3.29
N TYR A 62 -8.17 2.13 -4.41
CA TYR A 62 -7.53 0.92 -4.88
C TYR A 62 -6.40 0.45 -3.96
N ALA A 63 -5.60 1.37 -3.40
CA ALA A 63 -4.57 1.03 -2.43
C ALA A 63 -5.17 0.34 -1.18
N LEU A 64 -6.30 0.83 -0.65
CA LEU A 64 -7.01 0.15 0.45
C LEU A 64 -7.44 -1.26 0.06
N GLN A 65 -8.04 -1.44 -1.13
CA GLN A 65 -8.46 -2.75 -1.61
C GLN A 65 -7.30 -3.74 -1.73
N LEU A 66 -6.11 -3.27 -2.15
CA LEU A 66 -4.91 -4.10 -2.20
C LEU A 66 -4.47 -4.55 -0.81
N MET A 67 -4.61 -3.70 0.20
CA MET A 67 -4.20 -4.00 1.57
C MET A 67 -5.16 -4.97 2.28
N THR A 68 -6.43 -5.03 1.86
CA THR A 68 -7.42 -6.02 2.32
C THR A 68 -7.16 -7.41 1.72
N GLN A 69 -6.61 -7.49 0.50
CA GLN A 69 -6.26 -8.78 -0.10
C GLN A 69 -5.11 -9.43 0.68
N LYS A 70 -5.37 -10.62 1.24
CA LYS A 70 -4.37 -11.45 1.92
C LYS A 70 -3.14 -11.63 1.01
N ALA A 71 -1.96 -11.64 1.62
CA ALA A 71 -0.70 -11.74 0.90
C ALA A 71 -0.68 -12.99 0.00
N ASP A 72 -0.69 -12.78 -1.32
CA ASP A 72 0.01 -13.68 -2.23
C ASP A 72 1.51 -13.40 -2.11
N GLU A 73 2.30 -14.46 -2.25
CA GLU A 73 3.76 -14.45 -2.18
C GLU A 73 4.30 -13.47 -3.24
N SER A 74 4.59 -12.24 -2.81
CA SER A 74 5.09 -11.20 -3.70
C SER A 74 6.57 -11.47 -4.00
N PRO A 75 7.02 -11.29 -5.25
CA PRO A 75 8.44 -11.45 -5.58
C PRO A 75 9.28 -10.48 -4.74
N ALA A 76 10.45 -10.94 -4.30
CA ALA A 76 11.38 -10.12 -3.53
C ALA A 76 11.65 -8.78 -4.24
N PRO A 77 11.46 -7.63 -3.57
CA PRO A 77 11.67 -6.33 -4.17
C PRO A 77 13.14 -6.18 -4.58
N VAL A 78 13.38 -5.53 -5.71
CA VAL A 78 14.73 -5.20 -6.17
C VAL A 78 15.37 -4.24 -5.17
N VAL A 79 16.45 -4.67 -4.54
CA VAL A 79 17.18 -3.90 -3.53
C VAL A 79 17.71 -2.61 -4.16
N THR A 80 17.08 -1.47 -3.84
CA THR A 80 17.64 -0.16 -4.13
C THR A 80 18.63 0.19 -3.02
N LYS A 81 19.84 0.66 -3.40
CA LYS A 81 20.89 1.03 -2.44
C LYS A 81 20.50 2.33 -1.73
N ALA A 82 19.70 2.22 -0.67
CA ALA A 82 19.53 3.30 0.29
C ALA A 82 20.81 3.44 1.13
N ARG A 83 21.20 4.69 1.45
CA ARG A 83 22.34 4.98 2.33
C ARG A 83 22.01 4.46 3.74
N ARG A 84 22.66 3.37 4.13
CA ARG A 84 22.53 2.79 5.48
C ARG A 84 23.68 3.29 6.36
N SER A 85 23.44 3.37 7.67
CA SER A 85 24.51 3.61 8.65
C SER A 85 25.53 2.47 8.59
N SER A 86 26.84 2.78 8.65
CA SER A 86 27.90 1.76 8.52
C SER A 86 27.72 0.62 9.53
N ALA A 87 27.42 0.92 10.79
CA ALA A 87 27.26 -0.08 11.85
C ALA A 87 26.20 -1.16 11.54
N VAL A 88 25.09 -0.79 10.88
CA VAL A 88 24.05 -1.75 10.50
C VAL A 88 24.49 -2.58 9.29
N VAL A 89 25.24 -1.97 8.36
CA VAL A 89 25.81 -2.68 7.21
C VAL A 89 26.84 -3.70 7.71
N ASP A 90 27.74 -3.29 8.60
CA ASP A 90 28.82 -4.13 9.14
C ASP A 90 28.27 -5.37 9.86
N ALA A 91 27.21 -5.22 10.67
CA ALA A 91 26.55 -6.34 11.34
C ALA A 91 25.88 -7.31 10.34
N VAL A 92 25.21 -6.79 9.32
CA VAL A 92 24.55 -7.61 8.29
C VAL A 92 25.58 -8.34 7.43
N GLU A 93 26.67 -7.69 7.04
CA GLU A 93 27.76 -8.34 6.31
C GLU A 93 28.47 -9.40 7.18
N ALA A 94 28.66 -9.15 8.48
CA ALA A 94 29.19 -10.15 9.42
C ALA A 94 28.31 -11.40 9.49
N TYR A 95 26.98 -11.25 9.45
CA TYR A 95 26.06 -12.38 9.37
C TYR A 95 26.10 -13.11 8.02
N ARG A 96 26.31 -12.39 6.91
CA ARG A 96 26.50 -13.04 5.59
C ARG A 96 27.81 -13.83 5.51
N GLY A 97 28.86 -13.36 6.17
CA GLY A 97 30.17 -14.01 6.21
C GLY A 97 30.25 -15.23 7.12
N SER A 98 29.28 -15.43 8.02
CA SER A 98 29.27 -16.56 8.96
C SER A 98 27.85 -17.11 9.19
N PRO A 99 27.45 -18.17 8.47
CA PRO A 99 26.15 -18.82 8.64
C PRO A 99 25.89 -19.35 10.06
N GLN A 100 26.95 -19.81 10.74
CA GLN A 100 26.85 -20.34 12.10
C GLN A 100 26.49 -19.24 13.10
N LEU A 101 27.14 -18.07 12.99
CA LEU A 101 26.84 -16.91 13.83
C LEU A 101 25.39 -16.44 13.61
N MET A 102 24.90 -16.43 12.36
CA MET A 102 23.51 -16.10 12.06
C MET A 102 22.54 -17.05 12.79
N LEU A 103 22.78 -18.36 12.70
CA LEU A 103 21.92 -19.36 13.34
C LEU A 103 21.92 -19.22 14.87
N GLU A 104 23.08 -18.99 15.47
CA GLU A 104 23.19 -18.73 16.92
C GLU A 104 22.35 -17.53 17.35
N ARG A 105 22.44 -16.42 16.59
CA ARG A 105 21.65 -15.21 16.88
C ARG A 105 20.15 -15.43 16.73
N LEU A 106 19.72 -16.18 15.71
CA LEU A 106 18.30 -16.54 15.52
C LEU A 106 17.77 -17.38 16.68
N ASN A 107 18.58 -18.35 17.15
CA ASN A 107 18.22 -19.20 18.28
C ASN A 107 18.16 -18.42 19.60
N ALA A 108 18.94 -17.35 19.75
CA ALA A 108 18.92 -16.48 20.92
C ALA A 108 17.70 -15.54 20.99
N LEU A 109 16.93 -15.38 19.91
CA LEU A 109 15.73 -14.54 19.91
C LEU A 109 14.58 -15.21 20.67
N THR A 110 13.95 -14.45 21.56
CA THR A 110 12.67 -14.83 22.18
C THR A 110 11.55 -14.84 21.16
N GLU A 111 10.49 -15.60 21.42
CA GLU A 111 9.31 -15.66 20.55
C GLU A 111 8.66 -14.28 20.37
N ASN A 112 8.58 -13.48 21.44
CA ASN A 112 8.08 -12.10 21.34
C ASN A 112 8.94 -11.25 20.39
N GLN A 113 10.28 -11.34 20.47
CA GLN A 113 11.16 -10.61 19.54
C GLN A 113 10.96 -11.04 18.08
N ARG A 114 10.71 -12.34 17.83
CA ARG A 114 10.39 -12.84 16.48
C ARG A 114 9.07 -12.27 15.99
N GLN A 115 8.01 -12.35 16.79
CA GLN A 115 6.69 -11.80 16.44
C GLN A 115 6.74 -10.30 16.14
N VAL A 116 7.50 -9.52 16.93
CA VAL A 116 7.71 -8.09 16.69
C VAL A 116 8.45 -7.86 15.37
N ALA A 117 9.48 -8.66 15.07
CA ALA A 117 10.22 -8.56 13.81
C ALA A 117 9.34 -8.92 12.60
N ASP A 118 8.58 -10.01 12.70
CA ASP A 118 7.65 -10.46 11.66
C ASP A 118 6.56 -9.42 11.38
N ALA A 119 5.99 -8.83 12.44
CA ALA A 119 5.00 -7.76 12.30
C ALA A 119 5.58 -6.53 11.60
N ARG A 120 6.83 -6.13 11.93
CA ARG A 120 7.52 -5.02 11.25
C ARG A 120 7.77 -5.33 9.78
N ILE A 121 8.22 -6.54 9.46
CA ILE A 121 8.44 -6.99 8.08
C ILE A 121 7.12 -6.97 7.31
N ALA A 122 6.03 -7.46 7.91
CA ALA A 122 4.72 -7.48 7.28
C ALA A 122 4.20 -6.06 6.97
N ILE A 123 4.37 -5.09 7.88
CA ILE A 123 4.04 -3.67 7.62
C ILE A 123 4.85 -3.12 6.46
N VAL A 124 6.16 -3.42 6.40
CA VAL A 124 7.02 -3.01 5.27
C VAL A 124 6.53 -3.62 3.96
N SER A 125 6.11 -4.89 3.96
CA SER A 125 5.53 -5.54 2.78
C SER A 125 4.26 -4.83 2.30
N GLU A 126 3.37 -4.40 3.22
CA GLU A 126 2.19 -3.61 2.85
C GLU A 126 2.57 -2.24 2.26
N VAL A 127 3.55 -1.55 2.84
CA VAL A 127 4.10 -0.29 2.29
C VAL A 127 4.61 -0.51 0.87
N LEU A 128 5.39 -1.57 0.64
CA LEU A 128 5.95 -1.88 -0.67
C LEU A 128 4.86 -2.26 -1.68
N LYS A 129 3.82 -2.98 -1.26
CA LYS A 129 2.66 -3.34 -2.11
C LYS A 129 1.95 -2.08 -2.61
N VAL A 130 1.75 -1.09 -1.74
CA VAL A 130 1.16 0.21 -2.09
C VAL A 130 2.12 1.04 -2.95
N ALA A 131 3.41 1.07 -2.61
CA ALA A 131 4.42 1.85 -3.34
C ALA A 131 4.66 1.36 -4.78
N GLN A 132 4.34 0.11 -5.09
CA GLN A 132 4.38 -0.41 -6.46
C GLN A 132 3.25 0.15 -7.36
N GLN A 133 2.24 0.81 -6.79
CA GLN A 133 1.13 1.34 -7.56
C GLN A 133 1.46 2.69 -8.22
N PRO A 134 1.01 2.93 -9.47
CA PRO A 134 1.23 4.21 -10.15
C PRO A 134 0.72 5.40 -9.35
N GLY A 135 1.59 6.39 -9.12
CA GLY A 135 1.26 7.60 -8.37
C GLY A 135 1.49 7.51 -6.85
N PHE A 136 2.06 6.40 -6.37
CA PHE A 136 2.63 6.25 -5.03
C PHE A 136 4.15 6.21 -5.10
N SER A 137 4.81 7.08 -4.33
CA SER A 137 6.20 6.86 -3.92
C SER A 137 6.22 6.09 -2.60
N CYS A 138 7.38 5.55 -2.20
CA CYS A 138 7.53 4.92 -0.89
C CYS A 138 7.12 5.88 0.26
N ALA A 139 7.61 7.13 0.23
CA ALA A 139 7.21 8.13 1.22
C ALA A 139 5.70 8.42 1.21
N LYS A 140 5.08 8.48 0.02
CA LYS A 140 3.62 8.68 -0.09
C LYS A 140 2.83 7.47 0.41
N ALA A 141 3.32 6.25 0.18
CA ALA A 141 2.70 5.03 0.69
C ALA A 141 2.77 4.96 2.23
N ILE A 142 3.89 5.38 2.82
CA ILE A 142 4.03 5.48 4.28
C ILE A 142 3.00 6.46 4.84
N ARG A 143 2.95 7.71 4.33
CA ARG A 143 1.97 8.71 4.79
C ARG A 143 0.53 8.23 4.61
N PHE A 144 0.23 7.60 3.48
CA PHE A 144 -1.07 7.02 3.21
C PHE A 144 -1.49 5.99 4.26
N ILE A 145 -0.59 5.07 4.63
CA ILE A 145 -0.88 4.05 5.66
C ILE A 145 -1.05 4.71 7.03
N VAL A 146 -0.21 5.68 7.39
CA VAL A 146 -0.31 6.40 8.67
C VAL A 146 -1.64 7.16 8.79
N ASP A 147 -2.03 7.91 7.75
CA ASP A 147 -3.31 8.65 7.74
C ASP A 147 -4.53 7.71 7.81
N ASN A 148 -4.52 6.61 7.06
CA ASN A 148 -5.61 5.63 7.12
C ASN A 148 -5.66 4.86 8.45
N LEU A 149 -4.52 4.65 9.12
CA LEU A 149 -4.48 4.11 10.48
C LEU A 149 -5.15 5.07 11.47
N ALA A 150 -4.82 6.37 11.38
CA ALA A 150 -5.40 7.41 12.25
C ALA A 150 -6.91 7.57 12.06
N ARG A 151 -7.42 7.29 10.85
CA ARG A 151 -8.84 7.32 10.51
C ARG A 151 -9.57 5.99 10.75
N SER A 152 -8.87 4.96 11.25
CA SER A 152 -9.42 3.61 11.43
C SER A 152 -10.00 3.01 10.13
N GLN A 153 -9.36 3.30 9.00
CA GLN A 153 -9.77 2.83 7.66
C GLN A 153 -8.91 1.66 7.15
N LEU A 154 -7.92 1.22 7.92
CA LEU A 154 -7.14 0.03 7.62
C LEU A 154 -7.83 -1.24 8.09
N ASP A 155 -7.48 -2.35 7.42
CA ASP A 155 -7.91 -3.69 7.79
C ASP A 155 -7.44 -4.09 9.20
N GLU A 156 -8.28 -4.81 9.95
CA GLU A 156 -8.00 -5.24 11.33
C GLU A 156 -6.69 -6.02 11.45
N ARG A 157 -6.35 -6.83 10.43
CA ARG A 157 -5.06 -7.53 10.37
C ARG A 157 -3.89 -6.55 10.41
N ILE A 158 -3.97 -5.44 9.68
CA ILE A 158 -2.91 -4.44 9.61
C ILE A 158 -2.80 -3.69 10.94
N VAL A 159 -3.94 -3.36 11.55
CA VAL A 159 -3.98 -2.75 12.88
C VAL A 159 -3.28 -3.65 13.91
N ALA A 160 -3.60 -4.95 13.94
CA ALA A 160 -2.97 -5.92 14.85
C ALA A 160 -1.45 -6.06 14.60
N MET A 161 -1.00 -6.00 13.34
CA MET A 161 0.43 -5.98 13.00
C MET A 161 1.11 -4.71 13.54
N VAL A 162 0.46 -3.55 13.42
CA VAL A 162 1.00 -2.29 13.95
C VAL A 162 1.14 -2.33 15.47
N GLU A 163 0.14 -2.86 16.18
CA GLU A 163 0.20 -3.04 17.63
C GLU A 163 1.35 -3.96 18.04
N THR A 164 1.47 -5.11 17.38
CA THR A 164 2.57 -6.08 17.61
C THR A 164 3.93 -5.45 17.32
N ALA A 165 4.07 -4.72 16.20
CA ALA A 165 5.33 -4.10 15.78
C ALA A 165 5.81 -3.00 16.74
N ASN A 166 4.88 -2.29 17.39
CA ASN A 166 5.18 -1.21 18.32
C ASN A 166 5.75 -1.72 19.66
N ALA A 167 5.50 -2.98 20.04
CA ALA A 167 6.19 -3.73 21.09
C ALA A 167 6.36 -3.00 22.44
N LYS A 168 5.49 -2.04 22.78
CA LYS A 168 5.60 -1.21 24.00
C LYS A 168 4.27 -1.13 24.75
N LYS A 169 4.37 -1.07 26.07
CA LYS A 169 3.23 -1.00 27.00
C LYS A 169 2.54 0.37 26.86
N GLY A 170 1.29 0.40 26.39
CA GLY A 170 0.40 1.57 26.35
C GLY A 170 -0.24 1.82 24.98
N ASN A 171 -1.57 2.03 24.96
CA ASN A 171 -2.38 2.21 23.73
C ASN A 171 -2.19 3.55 23.01
N SER A 172 -1.33 4.45 23.51
CA SER A 172 -1.30 5.84 23.07
C SER A 172 -0.31 6.14 21.92
N ARG A 173 0.18 5.13 21.20
CA ARG A 173 1.24 5.33 20.18
C ARG A 173 0.84 4.79 18.82
N ALA A 174 0.62 5.71 17.89
CA ALA A 174 0.40 5.46 16.47
C ALA A 174 1.73 5.39 15.70
N LEU A 175 1.70 4.89 14.47
CA LEU A 175 2.80 5.10 13.53
C LEU A 175 3.00 6.61 13.31
N SER A 176 4.24 7.08 13.36
CA SER A 176 4.57 8.48 13.05
C SER A 176 4.76 8.66 11.54
N GLU A 177 4.38 9.83 11.03
CA GLU A 177 4.71 10.20 9.65
C GLU A 177 6.22 10.32 9.43
N ILE A 178 6.61 10.15 8.16
CA ILE A 178 7.98 10.44 7.71
C ILE A 178 8.16 11.94 7.53
N THR A 179 9.00 12.55 8.38
CA THR A 179 9.42 13.95 8.29
C THR A 179 10.28 14.20 7.07
#